data_AF-A0A6A4RWG4-F1
#
_entry.id   AF-A0A6A4RWG4-F1
#
_cell.length_a   1.000
_cell.length_b   1.000
_cell.length_c   1.000
_cell.angle_alpha   90.00
_cell.angle_beta   90.00
_cell.angle_gamma   90.00
#
_symmetry.space_group_name_H-M   'P 1'
#
loop_
_entity.id
_entity.type
_entity.pdbx_description
1 polymer ?
#
loop_
_entity_poly.entity_id
_entity_poly.type
_entity_poly.pdbx_seq_one_letter_code
_entity_poly.pdbx_strand_id
1 'polypeptide(L)' 'MIEGMALVVAPLRGETLTLFCQLAQQAGLCVSQHQQYDAQVWEVHLEMQREGKEAYDENIHYPILLTLTHGPQPVSHSQ' A
#
# COMPACT_ATOMS: atom_id res chain seq x y z
N MET A 1 12.02 20.03 10.34
CA MET A 1 11.19 18.96 10.92
C MET A 1 11.38 17.73 10.05
N ILE A 2 11.63 16.56 10.62
CA ILE A 2 11.67 15.31 9.84
C ILE A 2 10.23 14.90 9.63
N GLU A 3 9.77 14.85 8.39
CA GLU A 3 8.45 14.27 8.08
C GLU A 3 8.57 12.75 8.17
N GLY A 4 7.82 12.15 9.10
CA GLY A 4 7.80 10.69 9.26
C GLY A 4 7.13 10.02 8.06
N MET A 5 7.69 8.88 7.66
CA MET A 5 7.13 8.02 6.62
C MET A 5 6.98 6.60 7.16
N ALA A 6 5.84 5.98 6.88
CA ALA A 6 5.63 4.55 7.06
C ALA A 6 5.56 3.83 5.72
N LEU A 7 6.19 2.65 5.65
CA LEU A 7 6.12 1.74 4.52
C LEU A 7 5.34 0.51 4.97
N VAL A 8 4.28 0.15 4.23
CA VAL A 8 3.48 -1.05 4.51
C VAL A 8 3.53 -1.95 3.30
N VAL A 9 3.82 -3.22 3.50
CA VAL A 9 3.86 -4.23 2.44
C VAL A 9 2.86 -5.33 2.82
N ALA A 10 1.74 -5.40 2.10
CA ALA A 10 0.67 -6.34 2.40
C ALA A 10 -0.13 -6.69 1.14
N PRO A 11 -0.67 -7.92 1.03
CA PRO A 11 -1.60 -8.26 -0.03
C PRO A 11 -2.96 -7.59 0.17
N LEU A 12 -3.76 -7.55 -0.90
CA LEU A 12 -5.09 -6.95 -0.88
C LEU A 12 -6.01 -7.62 0.17
N ARG A 13 -5.98 -8.95 0.20
CA ARG A 13 -6.73 -9.86 1.08
C ARG A 13 -8.19 -9.40 1.23
N GLY A 14 -8.93 -9.51 0.12
CA GLY A 14 -10.29 -8.99 0.03
C GLY A 14 -10.30 -7.48 0.21
N GLU A 15 -11.12 -6.97 1.11
CA GLU A 15 -11.23 -5.52 1.34
C GLU A 15 -10.34 -5.02 2.48
N THR A 16 -9.49 -5.86 3.07
CA THR A 16 -8.76 -5.50 4.29
C THR A 16 -7.72 -4.40 4.05
N LEU A 17 -6.96 -4.48 2.96
CA LEU A 17 -6.01 -3.42 2.60
C LEU A 17 -6.72 -2.12 2.20
N THR A 18 -7.84 -2.22 1.48
CA THR A 18 -8.68 -1.07 1.12
C THR A 18 -9.19 -0.35 2.37
N LEU A 19 -9.71 -1.11 3.34
CA LEU A 19 -10.19 -0.57 4.61
C LEU A 19 -9.06 0.08 5.41
N PHE A 20 -7.86 -0.52 5.42
CA PHE A 20 -6.69 0.09 6.04
C PHE A 20 -6.38 1.46 5.42
N CYS A 21 -6.36 1.57 4.09
CA CYS A 21 -6.13 2.84 3.39
C CYS A 21 -7.20 3.89 3.75
N GLN A 22 -8.46 3.49 3.80
CA GLN A 22 -9.57 4.39 4.17
C GLN A 22 -9.40 4.92 5.60
N LEU A 23 -9.09 4.05 6.55
CA LEU A 23 -8.85 4.43 7.95
C LEU A 23 -7.63 5.35 8.09
N ALA A 24 -6.55 5.08 7.35
CA ALA A 24 -5.36 5.93 7.34
C ALA A 24 -5.67 7.33 6.80
N GLN A 25 -6.44 7.42 5.71
CA GLN A 25 -6.87 8.71 5.14
C GLN A 25 -7.78 9.48 6.11
N GLN A 26 -8.71 8.79 6.77
CA GLN A 26 -9.56 9.39 7.81
C GLN A 26 -8.74 9.91 9.01
N ALA A 27 -7.61 9.27 9.32
CA ALA A 27 -6.67 9.73 10.33
C ALA A 27 -5.76 10.88 9.86
N GLY A 28 -5.95 11.41 8.64
CA GLY A 28 -5.19 12.53 8.10
C GLY A 28 -3.86 12.15 7.46
N LEU A 29 -3.66 10.87 7.10
CA LEU A 29 -2.48 10.42 6.37
C LEU A 29 -2.72 10.48 4.86
N CYS A 30 -1.69 10.87 4.11
CA CYS A 30 -1.63 10.65 2.67
C CYS A 30 -1.18 9.21 2.41
N VAL A 31 -1.86 8.50 1.53
CA VAL A 31 -1.54 7.12 1.17
C VAL A 31 -1.25 7.04 -0.33
N SER A 32 -0.08 6.52 -0.71
CA SER A 32 0.22 6.17 -2.11
C SER A 32 0.42 4.66 -2.24
N GLN A 33 -0.11 4.09 -3.31
CA GLN A 33 -0.05 2.65 -3.58
C GLN A 33 0.85 2.37 -4.78
N HIS A 34 1.74 1.40 -4.63
CA HIS A 34 2.64 0.95 -5.67
C HIS A 34 2.49 -0.56 -5.82
N GLN A 35 1.99 -0.98 -6.98
CA GLN A 35 1.96 -2.40 -7.32
C GLN A 35 3.34 -2.84 -7.79
N GLN A 36 3.96 -2.13 -8.74
CA GLN A 36 5.28 -2.43 -9.26
C GLN A 36 6.35 -1.59 -8.54
N TYR A 37 6.75 -2.01 -7.34
CA TYR A 37 7.75 -1.30 -6.53
C TYR A 37 9.18 -1.85 -6.66
N ASP A 38 9.31 -3.10 -7.11
CA ASP A 38 10.60 -3.75 -7.34
C ASP A 38 10.50 -4.65 -8.57
N ALA A 39 11.53 -4.60 -9.43
CA ALA A 39 11.52 -5.31 -10.71
C ALA A 39 11.57 -6.84 -10.53
N GLN A 40 12.35 -7.33 -9.56
CA GLN A 40 12.48 -8.75 -9.30
C GLN A 40 11.20 -9.31 -8.67
N VAL A 41 10.60 -8.59 -7.72
CA VAL A 41 9.30 -8.97 -7.14
C VAL A 41 8.21 -9.04 -8.22
N TRP A 42 8.20 -8.05 -9.13
CA TRP A 42 7.24 -8.04 -10.23
C TRP A 42 7.46 -9.19 -11.22
N GLU A 43 8.70 -9.52 -11.55
CA GLU A 43 9.02 -10.66 -12.41
C GLU A 43 8.53 -11.99 -11.83
N VAL A 44 8.80 -12.22 -10.53
CA VAL A 44 8.32 -13.42 -9.82
C VAL A 44 6.79 -13.45 -9.76
N HIS A 45 6.13 -12.30 -9.55
CA HIS A 45 4.67 -12.22 -9.58
C HIS A 45 4.11 -12.65 -10.94
N LEU A 46 4.68 -12.14 -12.05
CA LEU A 46 4.27 -12.53 -13.40
C LEU A 46 4.55 -14.01 -13.69
N GLU A 47 5.62 -14.56 -13.15
CA GLU A 47 5.93 -16.00 -13.25
C GLU A 47 4.88 -16.84 -12.53
N MET A 48 4.63 -16.54 -11.27
CA MET A 48 3.69 -17.30 -10.44
C MET A 48 2.25 -17.18 -10.92
N GLN A 49 1.83 -16.05 -11.51
CA GLN A 49 0.52 -15.93 -12.14
C GLN A 49 0.28 -16.96 -13.25
N ARG A 50 1.35 -17.43 -13.94
CA ARG A 50 1.25 -18.46 -14.99
C ARG A 50 1.02 -19.86 -14.44
N GLU A 51 1.40 -20.13 -13.19
CA GLU A 51 1.20 -21.42 -12.51
C GLU A 51 -0.25 -21.65 -12.07
N GLY A 52 -1.10 -20.62 -12.19
CA GLY A 52 -2.54 -20.71 -11.92
C GLY A 52 -2.91 -20.44 -10.46
N LYS A 53 -4.22 -20.24 -10.24
CA LYS A 53 -4.74 -19.66 -8.99
C LYS A 53 -4.61 -20.57 -7.76
N GLU A 54 -4.48 -21.88 -7.97
CA GLU A 54 -4.25 -22.85 -6.88
C GLU A 54 -2.84 -22.71 -6.30
N ALA A 55 -1.85 -22.38 -7.14
CA ALA A 55 -0.48 -22.14 -6.73
C ALA A 55 -0.27 -20.68 -6.29
N TYR A 56 -0.93 -19.73 -6.97
CA TYR A 56 -0.76 -18.31 -6.73
C TYR A 56 -2.04 -17.50 -6.96
N ASP A 57 -2.72 -17.15 -5.87
CA ASP A 57 -3.75 -16.11 -5.85
C ASP A 57 -3.17 -14.76 -5.42
N GLU A 58 -3.12 -13.80 -6.34
CA GLU A 58 -2.60 -12.45 -6.10
C GLU A 58 -3.29 -11.74 -4.93
N ASN A 59 -4.56 -12.03 -4.68
CA ASN A 59 -5.33 -11.43 -3.60
C ASN A 59 -4.74 -11.77 -2.22
N ILE A 60 -4.11 -12.92 -2.06
CA ILE A 60 -3.53 -13.35 -0.76
C ILE A 60 -2.01 -13.45 -0.79
N HIS A 61 -1.38 -13.46 -1.97
CA HIS A 61 0.06 -13.64 -2.11
C HIS A 61 0.81 -12.40 -2.61
N TYR A 62 0.21 -11.57 -3.49
CA TYR A 62 0.95 -10.46 -4.07
C TYR A 62 1.02 -9.28 -3.09
N PRO A 63 2.19 -8.89 -2.58
CA PRO A 63 2.28 -7.76 -1.69
C PRO A 63 2.21 -6.46 -2.49
N ILE A 64 1.40 -5.52 -2.02
CA ILE A 64 1.34 -4.16 -2.50
C ILE A 64 2.15 -3.29 -1.54
N LEU A 65 2.97 -2.38 -2.07
CA LEU A 65 3.66 -1.37 -1.26
C LEU A 65 2.76 -0.15 -1.09
N LEU A 66 2.51 0.23 0.15
CA LEU A 66 1.94 1.52 0.51
C LEU A 66 3.00 2.43 1.12
N THR A 67 2.97 3.69 0.74
CA THR A 67 3.69 4.77 1.44
C THR A 67 2.68 5.66 2.15
N LEU A 68 2.92 5.90 3.44
CA LEU A 68 2.08 6.76 4.27
C LEU A 68 2.90 7.92 4.80
N THR A 69 2.39 9.13 4.62
CA THR A 69 2.97 10.37 5.15
C THR A 69 1.89 11.19 5.84
N HIS A 70 2.30 12.15 6.67
CA HIS A 70 1.35 13.13 7.20
C HIS A 70 0.74 13.94 6.06
N GLY A 71 -0.58 14.08 6.05
CA GLY A 71 -1.25 15.00 5.14
C GLY A 71 -0.91 16.46 5.45
N PRO A 72 -1.14 17.37 4.48
CA PRO A 72 -0.91 18.80 4.71
C PRO A 72 -1.70 19.25 5.94
N GLN A 73 -0.99 19.71 6.97
CA GLN A 73 -1.62 20.28 8.15
C GLN A 73 -2.39 21.54 7.71
N PRO A 74 -3.68 21.70 8.05
CA PRO A 74 -4.33 22.99 7.90
C PRO A 74 -3.55 23.99 8.75
N VAL A 75 -2.95 24.99 8.09
CA VAL A 75 -2.22 26.06 8.76
C VAL A 75 -3.22 26.77 9.66
N SER A 76 -3.16 26.52 10.97
CA SER A 76 -3.95 27.25 11.94
C SER A 76 -3.38 28.67 12.00
N HIS A 77 -3.98 29.59 11.25
CA HIS A 77 -3.80 31.01 11.47
C HIS A 77 -4.55 31.39 12.74
N SER A 78 -3.92 31.18 13.90
CA SER A 78 -4.29 31.89 15.11
C SER A 78 -3.82 33.34 14.95
N GLN A 79 -4.81 34.24 14.89
CA GLN A 79 -4.67 35.71 14.89
C GLN A 79 -3.93 36.20 16.14
#